data_AF-A0A644ZVN5-F1
#
_entry.id   AF-A0A644ZVN5-F1
#
_cell.length_a   1.000
_cell.length_b   1.000
_cell.length_c   1.000
_cell.angle_alpha   90.00
_cell.angle_beta   90.00
_cell.angle_gamma   90.00
#
_symmetry.space_group_name_H-M   'P 1'
#
loop_
_entity.id
_entity.type
_entity.pdbx_description
1 polymer ?
#
loop_
_entity_poly.entity_id
_entity_poly.type
_entity_poly.pdbx_seq_one_letter_code
_entity_poly.pdbx_strand_id
1 'polypeptide(L)' 'MFGDEVAKKQGYNPVGLSANAGYTIGYHLVKEYLAKSKKSIAEATITPSEEIIRVSEFFN' A
#
# COMPACT_ATOMS: atom_id res chain seq x y z
N MET A 1 -8.09 -2.78 3.07
CA MET A 1 -8.76 -2.32 4.32
C MET A 1 -9.38 -3.51 5.02
N PHE A 2 -10.27 -4.22 4.34
CA PHE A 2 -10.88 -5.44 4.85
C PHE A 2 -10.05 -6.67 4.47
N GLY A 3 -9.94 -7.63 5.38
CA GLY A 3 -9.25 -8.91 5.15
C GLY A 3 -10.24 -10.07 5.10
N ASP A 4 -9.73 -11.29 5.23
CA ASP A 4 -10.49 -12.53 5.08
C ASP A 4 -11.68 -12.64 6.03
N GLU A 5 -11.62 -12.01 7.21
CA GLU A 5 -12.76 -11.98 8.13
C GLU A 5 -14.01 -11.31 7.54
N VAL A 6 -13.84 -10.30 6.68
CA VAL A 6 -14.95 -9.66 5.96
C VAL A 6 -15.31 -10.47 4.73
N ALA A 7 -14.32 -11.04 4.02
CA ALA A 7 -14.56 -11.90 2.86
C ALA A 7 -15.47 -13.08 3.23
N LYS A 8 -15.17 -13.79 4.32
CA LYS A 8 -15.99 -14.89 4.86
C LYS A 8 -17.42 -14.45 5.16
N LYS A 9 -17.61 -13.30 5.81
CA LYS A 9 -18.93 -12.75 6.16
C LYS A 9 -19.77 -12.38 4.94
N GLN A 10 -19.12 -12.05 3.82
CA GLN A 10 -19.78 -11.67 2.57
C GLN A 10 -19.93 -12.85 1.59
N GLY A 11 -19.52 -14.07 1.98
CA GLY A 11 -19.61 -15.25 1.13
C GLY A 11 -18.53 -15.35 0.05
N TYR A 12 -17.46 -14.56 0.16
CA TYR A 12 -16.29 -14.65 -0.73
C TYR A 12 -15.28 -15.67 -0.22
N ASN A 13 -14.45 -16.19 -1.14
CA ASN A 13 -13.36 -17.10 -0.80
C ASN A 13 -12.20 -16.33 -0.11
N PRO A 14 -11.76 -16.75 1.08
CA PRO A 14 -10.58 -16.18 1.74
C PRO A 14 -9.30 -16.52 0.96
N VAL A 15 -8.32 -15.63 1.00
CA VAL A 15 -7.05 -15.78 0.25
C VAL A 15 -5.82 -15.68 1.15
N GLY A 16 -6.00 -15.72 2.47
CA GLY A 16 -4.95 -15.50 3.46
C GLY A 16 -4.67 -14.03 3.75
N LEU A 17 -5.59 -13.12 3.40
CA LEU A 17 -5.35 -11.68 3.54
C LEU A 17 -5.74 -11.18 4.94
N SER A 18 -4.76 -10.72 5.71
CA SER A 18 -5.02 -10.04 6.99
C SER A 18 -5.77 -8.73 6.80
N ALA A 19 -6.59 -8.36 7.80
CA ALA A 19 -7.22 -7.05 7.84
C ALA A 19 -6.15 -5.94 7.78
N ASN A 20 -6.46 -4.86 7.07
CA ASN A 20 -5.59 -3.69 6.88
C ASN A 20 -4.23 -3.94 6.20
N ALA A 21 -3.94 -5.15 5.69
CA ALA A 21 -2.65 -5.47 5.06
C ALA A 21 -2.23 -4.46 3.99
N GLY A 22 -3.15 -4.08 3.08
CA GLY A 22 -2.87 -3.07 2.06
C GLY A 22 -2.56 -1.67 2.60
N TYR A 23 -3.15 -1.27 3.73
CA TYR A 23 -2.84 0.02 4.37
C TYR A 23 -1.46 -0.01 5.02
N THR A 24 -1.13 -1.11 5.70
CA THR A 24 0.19 -1.29 6.32
C THR A 24 1.30 -1.28 5.27
N ILE A 25 1.15 -2.08 4.22
CA ILE A 25 2.13 -2.10 3.12
C ILE A 25 2.19 -0.74 2.42
N GLY A 26 1.05 -0.11 2.14
CA GLY A 26 1.00 1.23 1.53
C GLY A 26 1.71 2.30 2.36
N TYR A 27 1.58 2.27 3.69
CA TYR A 27 2.27 3.18 4.59
C TYR A 27 3.80 3.06 4.45
N HIS A 28 4.34 1.83 4.50
CA HIS A 28 5.78 1.62 4.37
C HIS A 28 6.28 1.97 2.96
N LEU A 29 5.51 1.61 1.93
CA LEU A 29 5.81 1.95 0.54
C LEU A 29 5.96 3.47 0.33
N VAL A 30 4.97 4.25 0.78
CA VAL A 30 4.99 5.72 0.65
C VAL A 30 6.08 6.35 1.53
N LYS A 31 6.35 5.78 2.70
CA LYS A 31 7.43 6.24 3.58
C LYS A 31 8.80 6.10 2.89
N GLU A 32 9.09 4.97 2.26
CA GLU A 32 10.34 4.77 1.51
C GLU A 32 10.42 5.69 0.28
N TYR A 33 9.31 5.84 -0.44
CA TYR A 33 9.22 6.79 -1.55
C TYR A 33 9.56 8.23 -1.14
N LEU A 34 8.98 8.73 -0.05
CA LEU A 34 9.25 10.09 0.44
C LEU A 34 10.71 10.25 0.88
N ALA A 35 11.27 9.23 1.54
CA ALA A 35 12.67 9.24 1.98
C ALA A 35 13.65 9.35 0.79
N LYS A 36 13.36 8.67 -0.32
CA LYS A 36 14.20 8.62 -1.53
C LYS A 36 13.96 9.80 -2.49
N SER A 37 12.70 10.15 -2.75
CA SER A 37 12.34 11.20 -3.71
C SER A 37 12.52 12.63 -3.20
N LYS A 38 12.53 12.82 -1.87
CA LYS A 38 12.53 14.15 -1.21
C LYS A 38 11.31 15.03 -1.53
N LYS A 39 10.28 14.48 -2.17
CA LYS A 39 9.01 15.17 -2.43
C LYS A 39 8.21 15.37 -1.15
N SER A 40 7.37 16.40 -1.14
CA SER A 40 6.38 16.63 -0.10
C SER A 40 5.26 15.59 -0.17
N ILE A 41 4.51 15.45 0.94
CA ILE A 41 3.32 14.59 0.96
C ILE A 41 2.24 15.04 -0.04
N ALA A 42 2.13 16.35 -0.29
CA ALA A 42 1.17 16.89 -1.25
C ALA A 42 1.51 16.46 -2.68
N GLU A 43 2.79 16.52 -3.06
CA GLU A 43 3.27 16.01 -4.35
C GLU A 43 3.13 14.49 -4.45
N ALA A 44 3.43 13.75 -3.37
CA ALA A 44 3.24 12.30 -3.32
C ALA A 44 1.77 11.90 -3.53
N THR A 45 0.82 12.68 -3.03
CA THR A 45 -0.63 12.41 -3.14
C THR A 45 -1.12 12.41 -4.59
N ILE A 46 -0.51 13.21 -5.45
CA ILE A 46 -0.84 13.27 -6.89
C ILE A 46 0.15 12.51 -7.78
N THR A 47 1.15 11.84 -7.18
CA THR A 47 2.14 11.06 -7.93
C THR A 47 1.50 9.73 -8.38
N PRO A 48 1.70 9.30 -9.65
CA PRO A 48 1.29 7.97 -10.11
C PRO A 48 1.87 6.85 -9.24
N SER A 49 1.07 5.82 -8.95
CA SER A 49 1.47 4.73 -8.06
C SER A 49 2.66 3.94 -8.60
N GLU A 50 2.79 3.84 -9.93
CA GLU A 50 3.92 3.18 -10.60
C GLU A 50 5.25 3.88 -10.30
N GLU A 51 5.25 5.21 -10.22
CA GLU A 51 6.44 5.97 -9.84
C GLU A 51 6.77 5.75 -8.36
N ILE A 52 5.77 5.76 -7.48
CA ILE A 52 5.95 5.48 -6.04
C ILE A 52 6.57 4.10 -5.85
N ILE A 53 6.04 3.07 -6.52
CA ILE A 53 6.54 1.69 -6.45
C ILE A 53 7.99 1.63 -6.96
N ARG A 54 8.27 2.19 -8.14
CA ARG A 54 9.61 2.16 -8.74
C ARG A 54 10.64 2.87 -7.86
N VAL A 55 10.33 4.06 -7.36
CA VAL A 55 11.28 4.89 -6.61
C VAL A 55 11.45 4.41 -5.18
N SER A 56 10.42 3.82 -4.56
CA SER A 56 10.53 3.27 -3.20
C SER A 56 11.48 2.06 -3.12
N GLU A 57 11.63 1.30 -4.21
CA GLU A 57 12.38 0.03 -4.24
C GLU A 57 11.93 -0.97 -3.16
N PHE A 58 10.69 -0.84 -2.67
CA PHE A 58 10.20 -1.60 -1.52
C PHE A 58 10.03 -3.11 -1.79
N PHE A 59 9.86 -3.48 -3.06
CA PHE A 59 9.66 -4.87 -3.51
C PHE A 59 10.86 -5.45 -4.28
N ASN A 60 11.99 -4.73 -4.30
CA ASN A 60 13.21 -5.17 -4.98
C ASN A 60 14.11 -6.02 -4.06
#